data_AF-A0A6C0FH93-F1
#
_entry.id   AF-A0A6C0FH93-F1
#
_cell.length_a   1.000
_cell.length_b   1.000
_cell.length_c   1.000
_cell.angle_alpha   90.00
_cell.angle_beta   90.00
_cell.angle_gamma   90.00
#
_symmetry.space_group_name_H-M   'P 1'
#
loop_
_entity.id
_entity.type
_entity.pdbx_description
1 polymer ?
#
loop_
_entity_poly.entity_id
_entity_poly.type
_entity_poly.pdbx_seq_one_letter_code
_entity_poly.pdbx_strand_id
1 'polypeptide(L)'
;MPALTATLSKVGNCLHPVRLVGQSETVDLRTGEIVETYRSGNEPMGLLYKPCGNRRADVCPPCSRIYARDTFELISTGLHGGKGVPVTVNTNPLLFVTLTAPSFGPVHAVRDGRQPCHPRTRLAMCPHGRRLTCWTRHDVLDPRVGAPLCRDCYDTESAVVWQWHAPELWRRFTIAMRRQLAVELGVRDVDLKRHVRVEYAKVAEFQTRGLVHFHALVRIDGPDGPGSPAQVTAAALENVVRQAAVAAHCPALPLDESDVARTLRFGAQTDVRVVRDRSVAGDEITAEQVAAYLAKYSTKSAGVEPGHALPHLVWLSESCRALAARALAGCPFGCGKRVGDRRPRLCGDCAGHPYALLGRWASMLGFRGHFSTKSRHYSVTLGALRRARRRFQGMAVEARSRATALDARELEERLMAEAAETTLVIGSWVYDGSGWPRAGDKALADAAASRARAYARWRAEQRTTQPA
;
A
#
# COMPACT_ATOMS: atom_id res chain seq x y z
N MET A 1 -20.26 -5.95 31.54
CA MET A 1 -19.07 -6.36 30.74
C MET A 1 -19.36 -7.25 29.53
N PRO A 2 -20.38 -8.14 29.48
CA PRO A 2 -20.60 -9.04 28.33
C PRO A 2 -20.77 -8.31 26.99
N ALA A 3 -21.45 -7.16 27.00
CA ALA A 3 -21.67 -6.35 25.81
C ALA A 3 -20.37 -5.87 25.14
N LEU A 4 -19.43 -5.32 25.92
CA LEU A 4 -18.14 -4.86 25.41
C LEU A 4 -17.32 -6.02 24.84
N THR A 5 -17.25 -7.14 25.56
CA THR A 5 -16.51 -8.33 25.12
C THR A 5 -17.07 -8.91 23.81
N ALA A 6 -18.40 -8.97 23.69
CA ALA A 6 -19.07 -9.39 22.46
C ALA A 6 -18.73 -8.44 21.29
N THR A 7 -18.83 -7.13 21.52
CA THR A 7 -18.50 -6.12 20.50
C THR A 7 -17.02 -6.17 20.10
N LEU A 8 -16.09 -6.27 21.05
CA LEU A 8 -14.65 -6.42 20.82
C LEU A 8 -14.35 -7.62 19.94
N SER A 9 -14.98 -8.76 20.23
CA SER A 9 -14.83 -9.99 19.47
C SER A 9 -15.36 -9.82 18.04
N LYS A 10 -16.54 -9.20 17.86
CA LYS A 10 -17.13 -8.90 16.54
C LYS A 10 -16.22 -8.01 15.68
N VAL A 11 -15.58 -7.00 16.28
CA VAL A 11 -14.67 -6.11 15.54
C VAL A 11 -13.22 -6.61 15.45
N GLY A 12 -12.94 -7.83 15.89
CA GLY A 12 -11.59 -8.41 15.85
C GLY A 12 -10.58 -7.62 16.67
N ASN A 13 -10.99 -7.10 17.83
CA ASN A 13 -10.20 -6.26 18.74
C ASN A 13 -9.71 -4.93 18.11
N CYS A 14 -10.44 -4.38 17.14
CA CYS A 14 -10.13 -3.07 16.56
C CYS A 14 -9.98 -1.98 17.64
N LEU A 15 -8.91 -1.16 17.56
CA LEU A 15 -8.66 -0.08 18.53
C LEU A 15 -9.47 1.19 18.25
N HIS A 16 -9.88 1.38 17.00
CA HIS A 16 -10.56 2.59 16.53
C HIS A 16 -11.81 2.27 15.71
N PRO A 17 -12.74 1.42 16.18
CA PRO A 17 -13.88 0.98 15.38
C PRO A 17 -14.71 2.19 14.90
N VAL A 18 -15.29 2.07 13.70
CA VAL A 18 -16.26 3.04 13.20
C VAL A 18 -17.62 2.67 13.80
N ARG A 19 -18.27 3.66 14.41
CA ARG A 19 -19.59 3.54 15.02
C ARG A 19 -20.64 4.05 14.04
N LEU A 20 -21.66 3.22 13.80
CA LEU A 20 -22.75 3.50 12.88
C LEU A 20 -24.10 3.29 13.58
N VAL A 21 -25.02 4.21 13.33
CA VAL A 21 -26.44 4.08 13.68
C VAL A 21 -27.22 3.81 12.40
N GLY A 22 -28.18 2.91 12.44
CA GLY A 22 -28.98 2.58 11.27
C GLY A 22 -29.55 1.16 11.26
N GLN A 23 -30.00 0.78 10.08
CA GLN A 23 -30.63 -0.51 9.81
C GLN A 23 -30.27 -1.00 8.40
N SER A 24 -30.42 -2.31 8.17
CA SER A 24 -30.40 -2.89 6.83
C SER A 24 -31.43 -3.98 6.68
N GLU A 25 -31.98 -4.10 5.48
CA GLU A 25 -32.91 -5.14 5.07
C GLU A 25 -32.25 -5.99 3.99
N THR A 26 -32.32 -7.31 4.13
CA THR A 26 -31.90 -8.27 3.11
C THR A 26 -33.15 -8.70 2.36
N VAL A 27 -33.17 -8.44 1.05
CA VAL A 27 -34.30 -8.72 0.16
C VAL A 27 -33.94 -9.87 -0.76
N ASP A 28 -34.80 -10.87 -0.89
CA ASP A 28 -34.66 -11.92 -1.91
C ASP A 28 -34.91 -11.31 -3.29
N LEU A 29 -33.96 -11.46 -4.21
CA LEU A 29 -34.03 -10.84 -5.54
C LEU A 29 -35.03 -11.51 -6.48
N ARG A 30 -35.45 -12.74 -6.19
CA ARG A 30 -36.42 -13.48 -7.00
C ARG A 30 -37.85 -13.19 -6.57
N THR A 31 -38.10 -13.08 -5.27
CA THR A 31 -39.45 -12.86 -4.72
C THR A 31 -39.74 -11.41 -4.37
N GLY A 32 -38.70 -10.60 -4.12
CA GLY A 32 -38.82 -9.24 -3.61
C GLY A 32 -39.13 -9.19 -2.10
N GLU A 33 -39.16 -10.32 -1.41
CA GLU A 33 -39.49 -10.38 0.02
C GLU A 33 -38.29 -10.01 0.91
N ILE A 34 -38.56 -9.34 2.03
CA ILE A 34 -37.55 -9.08 3.05
C ILE A 34 -37.34 -10.35 3.87
N VAL A 35 -36.17 -10.97 3.74
CA VAL A 35 -35.80 -12.20 4.44
C VAL A 35 -35.06 -11.95 5.76
N GLU A 36 -34.47 -10.77 5.93
CA GLU A 36 -33.77 -10.40 7.17
C GLU A 36 -33.86 -8.89 7.40
N THR A 37 -34.08 -8.47 8.64
CA THR A 37 -33.97 -7.07 9.06
C THR A 37 -32.97 -6.95 10.20
N TYR A 38 -31.97 -6.10 10.01
CA TYR A 38 -30.93 -5.79 10.99
C TYR A 38 -31.08 -4.35 11.48
N ARG A 39 -30.97 -4.14 12.79
CA ARG A 39 -30.98 -2.81 13.43
C ARG A 39 -29.80 -2.69 14.38
N SER A 40 -29.04 -1.61 14.25
CA SER A 40 -27.90 -1.31 15.15
C SER A 40 -28.31 -1.20 16.62
N GLY A 41 -29.53 -0.77 16.92
CA GLY A 41 -30.05 -0.73 18.30
C GLY A 41 -30.11 -2.10 18.98
N ASN A 42 -30.13 -3.19 18.22
CA ASN A 42 -30.12 -4.56 18.73
C ASN A 42 -28.69 -5.08 19.02
N GLU A 43 -27.65 -4.28 18.71
CA GLU A 43 -26.28 -4.65 19.06
C GLU A 43 -26.03 -4.51 20.57
N PRO A 44 -25.08 -5.26 21.14
CA PRO A 44 -24.85 -5.27 22.59
C PRO A 44 -24.54 -3.90 23.19
N MET A 45 -24.01 -2.97 22.39
CA MET A 45 -23.69 -1.59 22.79
C MET A 45 -24.59 -0.55 22.10
N GLY A 46 -25.72 -0.97 21.53
CA GLY A 46 -26.72 -0.10 20.88
C GLY A 46 -26.28 0.54 19.56
N LEU A 47 -25.11 0.18 19.03
CA LEU A 47 -24.53 0.71 17.80
C LEU A 47 -23.88 -0.42 17.00
N LEU A 48 -23.85 -0.27 15.67
CA LEU A 48 -23.02 -1.11 14.83
C LEU A 48 -21.57 -0.64 14.92
N TYR A 49 -20.70 -1.50 15.44
CA TYR A 49 -19.26 -1.28 15.43
C TYR A 49 -18.62 -2.04 14.26
N LYS A 50 -17.94 -1.32 13.38
CA LYS A 50 -17.19 -1.88 12.26
C LYS A 50 -15.68 -1.72 12.49
N PRO A 51 -14.85 -2.74 12.18
CA PRO A 51 -13.40 -2.56 12.17
C PRO A 51 -12.99 -1.36 11.30
N CYS A 52 -12.03 -0.55 11.77
CA CYS A 52 -11.61 0.66 11.08
C CYS A 52 -10.98 0.42 9.70
N GLY A 53 -10.50 -0.80 9.45
CA GLY A 53 -9.82 -1.16 8.19
C GLY A 53 -8.50 -0.42 7.97
N ASN A 54 -7.97 0.25 9.00
CA ASN A 54 -6.72 1.00 8.89
C ASN A 54 -5.55 0.02 8.69
N ARG A 55 -4.80 0.22 7.61
CA ARG A 55 -3.63 -0.61 7.25
C ARG A 55 -2.42 -0.37 8.16
N ARG A 56 -2.39 0.76 8.87
CA ARG A 56 -1.22 1.24 9.64
C ARG A 56 -1.11 0.53 10.98
N ALA A 57 0.01 -0.16 11.20
CA ALA A 57 0.22 -0.99 12.39
C ALA A 57 0.41 -0.19 13.68
N ASP A 58 0.96 1.01 13.58
CA ASP A 58 1.05 2.03 14.63
C ASP A 58 -0.34 2.56 15.05
N VAL A 59 -1.28 2.72 14.10
CA VAL A 59 -2.63 3.21 14.42
C VAL A 59 -3.56 2.12 14.93
N CYS A 60 -3.63 0.97 14.24
CA CYS A 60 -4.53 -0.10 14.63
C CYS A 60 -3.92 -1.47 14.31
N PRO A 61 -3.05 -2.01 15.18
CA PRO A 61 -2.37 -3.29 14.96
C PRO A 61 -3.29 -4.47 14.58
N PRO A 62 -4.50 -4.61 15.15
CA PRO A 62 -5.40 -5.71 14.79
C PRO A 62 -5.91 -5.62 13.34
N CYS A 63 -6.35 -4.44 12.91
CA CYS A 63 -6.82 -4.22 11.54
C CYS A 63 -5.68 -4.27 10.52
N SER A 64 -4.51 -3.71 10.85
CA SER A 64 -3.33 -3.77 9.97
C SER A 64 -2.88 -5.20 9.74
N ARG A 65 -2.99 -6.09 10.74
CA ARG A 65 -2.65 -7.50 10.61
C ARG A 65 -3.56 -8.23 9.62
N ILE A 66 -4.86 -7.95 9.65
CA ILE A 66 -5.80 -8.49 8.65
C ILE A 66 -5.43 -7.97 7.26
N TYR A 67 -5.15 -6.68 7.14
CA TYR A 67 -4.72 -6.08 5.88
C TYR A 67 -3.40 -6.69 5.35
N ALA A 68 -2.41 -6.91 6.21
CA ALA A 68 -1.15 -7.57 5.85
C ALA A 68 -1.38 -8.99 5.35
N ARG A 69 -2.24 -9.76 6.03
CA ARG A 69 -2.61 -11.12 5.60
C ARG A 69 -3.31 -11.10 4.25
N ASP A 70 -4.27 -10.21 4.05
CA ASP A 70 -4.95 -10.10 2.75
C ASP A 70 -4.00 -9.67 1.64
N THR A 71 -3.04 -8.80 1.95
CA THR A 71 -2.00 -8.38 1.01
C THR A 71 -1.03 -9.52 0.70
N PHE A 72 -0.65 -10.31 1.71
CA PHE A 72 0.15 -11.52 1.53
C PHE A 72 -0.56 -12.50 0.60
N GLU A 73 -1.84 -12.78 0.83
CA GLU A 73 -2.63 -13.69 -0.01
C GLU A 73 -2.81 -13.17 -1.44
N LEU A 74 -3.06 -11.87 -1.57
CA LEU A 74 -3.13 -11.21 -2.87
C LEU A 74 -1.80 -11.32 -3.63
N ILE A 75 -0.65 -11.28 -2.96
CA ILE A 75 0.64 -11.42 -3.63
C ILE A 75 0.94 -12.91 -3.89
N SER A 76 0.82 -13.75 -2.87
CA SER A 76 1.14 -15.19 -2.91
C SER A 76 0.35 -15.95 -3.98
N THR A 77 -0.95 -15.66 -4.13
CA THR A 77 -1.75 -16.32 -5.19
C THR A 77 -1.32 -15.92 -6.60
N GLY A 78 -0.72 -14.74 -6.78
CA GLY A 78 -0.06 -14.36 -8.03
C GLY A 78 1.35 -14.95 -8.21
N LEU A 79 1.87 -15.67 -7.22
CA LEU A 79 3.17 -16.32 -7.29
C LEU A 79 3.04 -17.83 -7.48
N HIS A 80 2.03 -18.43 -6.83
CA HIS A 80 1.86 -19.89 -6.73
C HIS A 80 0.52 -20.41 -7.25
N GLY A 81 -0.45 -19.52 -7.53
CA GLY A 81 -1.83 -19.91 -7.79
C GLY A 81 -2.64 -20.11 -6.50
N GLY A 82 -3.82 -20.72 -6.63
CA GLY A 82 -4.80 -20.89 -5.54
C GLY A 82 -5.83 -19.77 -5.51
N LYS A 83 -6.95 -20.01 -4.80
CA LYS A 83 -8.09 -19.08 -4.67
C LYS A 83 -8.59 -18.56 -6.02
N GLY A 84 -8.77 -19.48 -6.96
CA GLY A 84 -9.22 -19.19 -8.33
C GLY A 84 -8.13 -18.74 -9.30
N VAL A 85 -6.86 -18.68 -8.87
CA VAL A 85 -5.72 -18.41 -9.76
C VAL A 85 -5.07 -19.75 -10.17
N PRO A 86 -4.82 -20.00 -11.48
CA PRO A 86 -4.16 -21.22 -11.93
C PRO A 86 -2.78 -21.41 -11.30
N VAL A 87 -2.43 -22.66 -10.95
CA VAL A 87 -1.09 -22.97 -10.41
C VAL A 87 0.02 -22.70 -11.43
N THR A 88 -0.28 -22.72 -12.73
CA THR A 88 0.66 -22.48 -13.83
C THR A 88 1.28 -21.08 -13.80
N VAL A 89 0.74 -20.12 -13.04
CA VAL A 89 1.44 -18.84 -12.80
C VAL A 89 2.80 -19.04 -12.14
N ASN A 90 3.02 -20.20 -11.51
CA ASN A 90 4.28 -20.56 -10.88
C ASN A 90 5.38 -20.96 -11.88
N THR A 91 5.11 -21.06 -13.18
CA THR A 91 6.12 -21.44 -14.19
C THR A 91 6.62 -20.26 -15.01
N ASN A 92 5.89 -19.16 -15.01
CA ASN A 92 6.19 -17.99 -15.85
C ASN A 92 7.33 -17.13 -15.27
N PRO A 93 8.08 -16.43 -16.14
CA PRO A 93 9.13 -15.50 -15.73
C PRO A 93 8.60 -14.44 -14.77
N LEU A 94 9.35 -14.20 -13.70
CA LEU A 94 8.97 -13.29 -12.64
C LEU A 94 10.17 -12.52 -12.12
N LEU A 95 10.05 -11.20 -12.09
CA LEU A 95 11.05 -10.31 -11.54
C LEU A 95 10.54 -9.60 -10.29
N PHE A 96 11.45 -9.37 -9.35
CA PHE A 96 11.30 -8.40 -8.28
C PHE A 96 12.05 -7.13 -8.66
N VAL A 97 11.31 -6.04 -8.86
CA VAL A 97 11.81 -4.76 -9.37
C VAL A 97 11.67 -3.70 -8.28
N THR A 98 12.73 -2.96 -8.02
CA THR A 98 12.73 -1.79 -7.15
C THR A 98 13.09 -0.54 -7.93
N LEU A 99 12.14 0.40 -8.01
CA LEU A 99 12.30 1.71 -8.62
C LEU A 99 12.40 2.78 -7.52
N THR A 100 13.55 3.44 -7.44
CA THR A 100 13.84 4.39 -6.36
C THR A 100 13.51 5.83 -6.75
N ALA A 101 13.29 6.69 -5.74
CA ALA A 101 13.30 8.13 -5.95
C ALA A 101 14.72 8.64 -6.25
N PRO A 102 14.88 9.67 -7.09
CA PRO A 102 16.17 10.31 -7.31
C PRO A 102 16.70 10.95 -6.01
N SER A 103 17.97 11.36 -6.05
CA SER A 103 18.56 12.15 -4.96
C SER A 103 18.17 13.62 -5.12
N PHE A 104 17.74 14.24 -4.03
CA PHE A 104 17.46 15.69 -3.95
C PHE A 104 18.48 16.44 -3.08
N GLY A 105 19.55 15.75 -2.67
CA GLY A 105 20.56 16.28 -1.77
C GLY A 105 21.04 15.21 -0.78
N PRO A 106 22.17 15.46 -0.09
CA PRO A 106 22.73 14.52 0.86
C PRO A 106 21.86 14.43 2.12
N VAL A 107 21.60 13.20 2.56
CA VAL A 107 20.82 12.89 3.77
C VAL A 107 21.64 12.02 4.70
N HIS A 108 21.34 12.07 5.99
CA HIS A 108 21.86 11.11 6.93
C HIS A 108 21.38 9.69 6.58
N ALA A 109 22.29 8.73 6.63
CA ALA A 109 22.03 7.33 6.34
C ALA A 109 22.82 6.43 7.31
N VAL A 110 22.25 5.25 7.59
CA VAL A 110 23.00 4.12 8.16
C VAL A 110 23.82 3.51 7.03
N ARG A 111 25.10 3.22 7.29
CA ARG A 111 26.01 2.61 6.32
C ARG A 111 26.40 1.20 6.78
N ASP A 112 26.60 0.31 5.82
CA ASP A 112 27.03 -1.06 6.09
C ASP A 112 28.39 -1.10 6.82
N GLY A 113 28.62 -2.17 7.59
CA GLY A 113 29.86 -2.31 8.38
C GLY A 113 30.07 -1.24 9.45
N ARG A 114 28.98 -0.60 9.92
CA ARG A 114 28.99 0.55 10.85
C ARG A 114 29.82 1.73 10.35
N GLN A 115 30.02 1.90 9.04
CA GLN A 115 30.81 3.01 8.53
C GLN A 115 30.21 4.38 8.93
N PRO A 116 31.03 5.45 9.02
CA PRO A 116 30.51 6.79 9.26
C PRO A 116 29.49 7.17 8.18
N CYS A 117 28.50 7.97 8.55
CA CYS A 117 27.36 8.33 7.72
C CYS A 117 27.76 8.94 6.35
N HIS A 118 28.60 9.97 6.41
CA HIS A 118 29.12 10.76 5.29
C HIS A 118 30.56 11.20 5.60
N PRO A 119 31.56 10.30 5.46
CA PRO A 119 32.95 10.55 5.85
C PRO A 119 33.76 11.39 4.84
N ARG A 120 33.13 12.01 3.82
CA ARG A 120 33.89 12.72 2.78
C ARG A 120 34.72 13.85 3.40
N THR A 121 36.04 13.85 3.15
CA THR A 121 37.05 14.70 3.79
C THR A 121 37.43 15.96 3.02
N ARG A 122 37.06 16.09 1.74
CA ARG A 122 37.26 17.32 0.96
C ARG A 122 36.10 18.27 1.24
N LEU A 123 36.31 19.20 2.16
CA LEU A 123 35.36 20.21 2.66
C LEU A 123 34.36 20.70 1.61
N ALA A 124 33.07 20.49 1.88
CA ALA A 124 32.02 21.35 1.35
C ALA A 124 31.23 21.86 2.56
N MET A 125 31.68 22.96 3.14
CA MET A 125 30.72 23.86 3.76
C MET A 125 29.79 24.29 2.63
N CYS A 126 28.50 24.08 2.81
CA CYS A 126 27.56 24.63 1.85
C CYS A 126 27.49 26.16 1.97
N PRO A 127 26.92 26.87 0.99
CA PRO A 127 26.71 28.31 1.07
C PRO A 127 25.95 28.77 2.33
N HIS A 128 25.18 27.88 2.96
CA HIS A 128 24.43 28.12 4.19
C HIS A 128 25.25 27.86 5.47
N GLY A 129 26.57 27.68 5.36
CA GLY A 129 27.47 27.48 6.49
C GLY A 129 27.40 26.10 7.16
N ARG A 130 26.71 25.13 6.58
CA ARG A 130 26.59 23.77 7.14
C ARG A 130 27.61 22.83 6.52
N ARG A 131 28.18 21.93 7.32
CA ARG A 131 29.07 20.88 6.84
C ARG A 131 28.26 19.78 6.15
N LEU A 132 28.58 19.45 4.90
CA LEU A 132 27.97 18.32 4.17
C LEU A 132 28.67 16.99 4.47
N THR A 133 29.12 16.82 5.72
CA THR A 133 29.86 15.66 6.22
C THR A 133 29.26 15.23 7.55
N CYS A 134 29.17 13.93 7.79
CA CYS A 134 28.75 13.38 9.07
C CYS A 134 29.60 12.16 9.42
N TRP A 135 30.40 12.26 10.48
CA TRP A 135 31.24 11.17 10.96
C TRP A 135 30.53 10.25 11.96
N THR A 136 29.30 10.60 12.35
CA THR A 136 28.49 9.77 13.24
C THR A 136 28.13 8.45 12.56
N ARG A 137 28.20 7.37 13.33
CA ARG A 137 27.70 6.05 12.96
C ARG A 137 26.28 5.95 13.49
N HIS A 138 25.30 6.23 12.64
CA HIS A 138 23.89 6.21 13.05
C HIS A 138 23.41 4.76 13.23
N ASP A 139 22.57 4.55 14.26
CA ASP A 139 21.73 3.37 14.34
C ASP A 139 20.43 3.56 13.53
N VAL A 140 19.67 2.48 13.33
CA VAL A 140 18.45 2.49 12.51
C VAL A 140 17.31 3.32 13.11
N LEU A 141 17.34 3.56 14.42
CA LEU A 141 16.36 4.34 15.17
C LEU A 141 16.80 5.79 15.38
N ASP A 142 18.00 6.18 14.97
CA ASP A 142 18.48 7.57 15.08
C ASP A 142 17.54 8.49 14.27
N PRO A 143 16.88 9.47 14.91
CA PRO A 143 15.88 10.32 14.26
C PRO A 143 16.46 11.22 13.17
N ARG A 144 17.78 11.36 13.08
CA ARG A 144 18.44 12.08 11.99
C ARG A 144 18.46 11.28 10.71
N VAL A 145 18.40 9.94 10.74
CA VAL A 145 18.45 9.12 9.53
C VAL A 145 17.31 9.51 8.58
N GLY A 146 17.67 9.77 7.32
CA GLY A 146 16.78 10.30 6.30
C GLY A 146 16.67 11.83 6.27
N ALA A 147 17.07 12.54 7.32
CA ALA A 147 17.07 14.00 7.33
C ALA A 147 18.20 14.56 6.44
N PRO A 148 17.98 15.69 5.74
CA PRO A 148 19.03 16.37 5.00
C PRO A 148 20.21 16.81 5.88
N LEU A 149 21.43 16.71 5.36
CA LEU A 149 22.62 17.30 6.04
C LEU A 149 22.51 18.83 6.13
N CYS A 150 21.90 19.45 5.12
CA CYS A 150 21.54 20.86 5.10
C CYS A 150 20.15 20.99 4.48
N ARG A 151 19.21 21.59 5.20
CA ARG A 151 17.82 21.77 4.74
C ARG A 151 17.75 22.65 3.50
N ASP A 152 18.50 23.74 3.50
CA ASP A 152 18.49 24.74 2.43
C ASP A 152 19.20 24.25 1.15
N CYS A 153 20.11 23.28 1.27
CA CYS A 153 20.71 22.61 0.11
C CYS A 153 19.88 21.44 -0.44
N TYR A 154 18.87 21.00 0.30
CA TYR A 154 18.03 19.88 -0.12
C TYR A 154 16.89 20.42 -0.98
N ASP A 155 16.79 19.93 -2.21
CA ASP A 155 15.77 20.33 -3.16
C ASP A 155 14.41 19.73 -2.80
N THR A 156 13.81 20.34 -1.79
CA THR A 156 12.56 19.91 -1.17
C THR A 156 11.38 20.11 -2.09
N GLU A 157 11.38 21.20 -2.85
CA GLU A 157 10.30 21.49 -3.78
C GLU A 157 10.23 20.43 -4.86
N SER A 158 11.36 20.10 -5.49
CA SER A 158 11.39 19.01 -6.47
C SER A 158 11.13 17.65 -5.83
N ALA A 159 11.53 17.42 -4.57
CA ALA A 159 11.20 16.19 -3.85
C ALA A 159 9.69 16.03 -3.68
N VAL A 160 8.98 17.09 -3.25
CA VAL A 160 7.52 17.11 -3.11
C VAL A 160 6.83 16.97 -4.47
N VAL A 161 7.29 17.69 -5.50
CA VAL A 161 6.73 17.61 -6.86
C VAL A 161 6.94 16.21 -7.44
N TRP A 162 8.12 15.61 -7.27
CA TRP A 162 8.37 14.22 -7.66
C TRP A 162 7.43 13.26 -6.93
N GLN A 163 7.28 13.45 -5.61
CA GLN A 163 6.45 12.61 -4.77
C GLN A 163 4.97 12.66 -5.16
N TRP A 164 4.49 13.87 -5.51
CA TRP A 164 3.17 14.13 -6.07
C TRP A 164 2.96 13.33 -7.36
N HIS A 165 3.89 13.43 -8.30
CA HIS A 165 3.82 12.80 -9.62
C HIS A 165 4.26 11.32 -9.66
N ALA A 166 4.76 10.74 -8.57
CA ALA A 166 5.21 9.35 -8.53
C ALA A 166 4.17 8.33 -9.06
N PRO A 167 2.85 8.46 -8.81
CA PRO A 167 1.84 7.59 -9.43
C PRO A 167 1.76 7.70 -10.95
N GLU A 168 1.91 8.91 -11.50
CA GLU A 168 1.95 9.14 -12.96
C GLU A 168 3.26 8.60 -13.55
N LEU A 169 4.39 8.77 -12.86
CA LEU A 169 5.66 8.19 -13.28
C LEU A 169 5.60 6.66 -13.33
N TRP A 170 4.93 6.02 -12.36
CA TRP A 170 4.63 4.58 -12.43
C TRP A 170 3.78 4.21 -13.65
N ARG A 171 2.71 4.96 -13.93
CA ARG A 171 1.87 4.71 -15.13
C ARG A 171 2.73 4.77 -16.40
N ARG A 172 3.59 5.79 -16.51
CA ARG A 172 4.51 5.95 -17.66
C ARG A 172 5.53 4.83 -17.75
N PHE A 173 6.05 4.33 -16.62
CA PHE A 173 6.87 3.13 -16.59
C PHE A 173 6.15 1.90 -17.13
N THR A 174 4.90 1.66 -16.71
CA THR A 174 4.14 0.50 -17.23
C THR A 174 3.83 0.62 -18.72
N ILE A 175 3.66 1.84 -19.25
CA ILE A 175 3.51 2.10 -20.69
C ILE A 175 4.83 1.84 -21.41
N ALA A 176 5.95 2.37 -20.90
CA ALA A 176 7.27 2.17 -21.48
C ALA A 176 7.67 0.70 -21.49
N MET A 177 7.36 -0.05 -20.42
CA MET A 177 7.60 -1.49 -20.33
C MET A 177 6.86 -2.27 -21.40
N ARG A 178 5.57 -1.95 -21.66
CA ARG A 178 4.80 -2.58 -22.74
C ARG A 178 5.40 -2.29 -24.11
N ARG A 179 5.80 -1.03 -24.35
CA ARG A 179 6.44 -0.62 -25.60
C ARG A 179 7.76 -1.35 -25.84
N GLN A 180 8.62 -1.42 -24.83
CA GLN A 180 9.89 -2.13 -24.95
C GLN A 180 9.68 -3.64 -25.13
N LEU A 181 8.64 -4.21 -24.51
CA LEU A 181 8.30 -5.61 -24.72
C LEU A 181 7.79 -5.89 -26.15
N ALA A 182 7.05 -4.94 -26.74
CA ALA A 182 6.64 -5.05 -28.14
C ALA A 182 7.84 -5.00 -29.10
N VAL A 183 8.81 -4.13 -28.82
CA VAL A 183 10.08 -4.06 -29.56
C VAL A 183 10.86 -5.38 -29.44
N GLU A 184 11.01 -5.90 -28.22
CA GLU A 184 11.70 -7.18 -27.95
C GLU A 184 11.07 -8.35 -28.73
N LEU A 185 9.75 -8.35 -28.87
CA LEU A 185 9.01 -9.39 -29.60
C LEU A 185 8.87 -9.11 -31.11
N GLY A 186 9.35 -7.97 -31.61
CA GLY A 186 9.21 -7.57 -33.02
C GLY A 186 7.76 -7.33 -33.46
N VAL A 187 6.88 -6.91 -32.54
CA VAL A 187 5.44 -6.69 -32.80
C VAL A 187 5.04 -5.23 -32.61
N ARG A 188 3.87 -4.84 -33.13
CA ARG A 188 3.30 -3.50 -32.87
C ARG A 188 2.76 -3.43 -31.45
N ASP A 189 2.87 -2.26 -30.83
CA ASP A 189 2.41 -2.00 -29.44
C ASP A 189 0.92 -2.35 -29.24
N VAL A 190 0.10 -2.13 -30.26
CA VAL A 190 -1.35 -2.46 -30.28
C VAL A 190 -1.64 -3.97 -30.31
N ASP A 191 -0.69 -4.76 -30.84
CA ASP A 191 -0.83 -6.21 -31.01
C ASP A 191 -0.22 -6.98 -29.84
N LEU A 192 0.57 -6.34 -28.96
CA LEU A 192 1.26 -6.98 -27.83
C LEU A 192 0.36 -7.92 -27.01
N LYS A 193 -0.90 -7.52 -26.76
CA LYS A 193 -1.89 -8.30 -25.98
C LYS A 193 -2.23 -9.67 -26.59
N ARG A 194 -1.95 -9.87 -27.89
CA ARG A 194 -2.13 -11.14 -28.62
C ARG A 194 -0.93 -12.08 -28.44
N HIS A 195 0.18 -11.58 -27.92
CA HIS A 195 1.41 -12.34 -27.72
C HIS A 195 1.74 -12.54 -26.25
N VAL A 196 1.57 -11.51 -25.42
CA VAL A 196 1.92 -11.52 -24.00
C VAL A 196 1.05 -10.57 -23.17
N ARG A 197 0.96 -10.85 -21.87
CA ARG A 197 0.33 -10.02 -20.86
C ARG A 197 1.32 -9.67 -19.77
N VAL A 198 1.40 -8.38 -19.46
CA VAL A 198 2.20 -7.89 -18.34
C VAL A 198 1.34 -7.83 -17.09
N GLU A 199 1.57 -8.74 -16.16
CA GLU A 199 0.91 -8.79 -14.88
C GLU A 199 1.86 -8.31 -13.77
N TYR A 200 1.35 -7.53 -12.82
CA TYR A 200 2.17 -7.05 -11.73
C TYR A 200 1.41 -6.87 -10.42
N ALA A 201 2.13 -6.94 -9.31
CA ALA A 201 1.74 -6.38 -8.03
C ALA A 201 2.81 -5.40 -7.57
N LYS A 202 2.42 -4.20 -7.14
CA LYS A 202 3.32 -3.15 -6.68
C LYS A 202 2.98 -2.71 -5.27
N VAL A 203 4.00 -2.32 -4.52
CA VAL A 203 3.91 -1.62 -3.24
C VAL A 203 4.72 -0.33 -3.31
N ALA A 204 4.14 0.79 -2.86
CA ALA A 204 4.85 2.02 -2.57
C ALA A 204 5.31 1.97 -1.11
N GLU A 205 6.61 2.02 -0.86
CA GLU A 205 7.16 2.10 0.49
C GLU A 205 7.85 3.44 0.68
N PHE A 206 7.63 4.06 1.84
CA PHE A 206 8.38 5.22 2.28
C PHE A 206 9.75 4.82 2.81
N GLN A 207 10.79 5.39 2.20
CA GLN A 207 12.15 5.38 2.76
C GLN A 207 12.22 6.30 3.98
N THR A 208 13.24 6.14 4.82
CA THR A 208 13.43 6.97 6.02
C THR A 208 13.51 8.47 5.70
N ARG A 209 13.98 8.84 4.50
CA ARG A 209 13.99 10.22 3.99
C ARG A 209 12.62 10.77 3.57
N GLY A 210 11.54 10.00 3.72
CA GLY A 210 10.18 10.41 3.40
C GLY A 210 9.78 10.26 1.94
N LEU A 211 10.66 9.74 1.08
CA LEU A 211 10.38 9.51 -0.33
C LEU A 211 9.96 8.08 -0.61
N VAL A 212 8.96 7.89 -1.48
CA VAL A 212 8.54 6.53 -1.87
C VAL A 212 9.51 5.90 -2.86
N HIS A 213 9.74 4.61 -2.71
CA HIS A 213 10.16 3.74 -3.81
C HIS A 213 9.02 2.78 -4.16
N PHE A 214 9.04 2.25 -5.38
CA PHE A 214 8.13 1.18 -5.77
C PHE A 214 8.87 -0.14 -5.76
N HIS A 215 8.34 -1.10 -5.02
CA HIS A 215 8.65 -2.51 -5.22
C HIS A 215 7.57 -3.14 -6.07
N ALA A 216 7.94 -3.94 -7.06
CA ALA A 216 6.99 -4.61 -7.93
C ALA A 216 7.41 -6.04 -8.22
N LEU A 217 6.45 -6.95 -8.18
CA LEU A 217 6.54 -8.25 -8.80
C LEU A 217 5.97 -8.11 -10.21
N VAL A 218 6.77 -8.40 -11.23
CA VAL A 218 6.40 -8.30 -12.65
C VAL A 218 6.49 -9.69 -13.24
N ARG A 219 5.34 -10.23 -13.65
CA ARG A 219 5.19 -11.55 -14.29
C ARG A 219 4.74 -11.35 -15.73
N ILE A 220 5.28 -12.15 -16.64
CA ILE A 220 4.79 -12.18 -18.03
C ILE A 220 4.01 -13.47 -18.25
N ASP A 221 2.76 -13.32 -18.63
CA ASP A 221 1.89 -14.41 -19.04
C ASP A 221 1.69 -14.39 -20.57
N GLY A 222 1.29 -15.51 -21.14
CA GLY A 222 0.84 -15.61 -22.53
C GLY A 222 -0.52 -14.91 -22.75
N PRO A 223 -1.05 -14.96 -23.98
CA PRO A 223 -2.25 -14.23 -24.34
C PRO A 223 -3.53 -14.85 -23.75
N ASP A 224 -3.51 -16.15 -23.47
CA ASP A 224 -4.66 -16.96 -23.06
C ASP A 224 -5.07 -16.78 -21.59
N GLY A 225 -4.31 -15.99 -20.83
CA GLY A 225 -4.65 -15.59 -19.47
C GLY A 225 -3.56 -15.91 -18.44
N PRO A 226 -3.88 -15.76 -17.14
CA PRO A 226 -2.92 -15.97 -16.06
C PRO A 226 -2.23 -17.32 -16.12
N GLY A 227 -0.89 -17.32 -16.11
CA GLY A 227 -0.12 -18.56 -16.11
C GLY A 227 -0.08 -19.30 -17.46
N SER A 228 -0.66 -18.74 -18.53
CA SER A 228 -0.40 -19.24 -19.88
C SER A 228 1.07 -19.00 -20.24
N PRO A 229 1.75 -19.92 -20.94
CA PRO A 229 3.18 -19.78 -21.24
C PRO A 229 3.47 -18.55 -22.12
N ALA A 230 4.50 -17.78 -21.75
CA ALA A 230 5.04 -16.71 -22.58
C ALA A 230 6.39 -17.09 -23.20
N GLN A 231 6.65 -16.60 -24.41
CA GLN A 231 7.94 -16.73 -25.12
C GLN A 231 8.90 -15.57 -24.80
N VAL A 232 8.97 -15.18 -23.52
CA VAL A 232 9.88 -14.13 -23.03
C VAL A 232 10.69 -14.74 -21.89
N THR A 233 12.02 -14.62 -21.92
CA THR A 233 12.88 -15.10 -20.84
C THR A 233 12.95 -14.07 -19.70
N ALA A 234 13.36 -14.50 -18.50
CA ALA A 234 13.56 -13.55 -17.40
C ALA A 234 14.63 -12.49 -17.74
N ALA A 235 15.69 -12.87 -18.47
CA ALA A 235 16.76 -11.97 -18.90
C ALA A 235 16.25 -10.90 -19.91
N ALA A 236 15.44 -11.30 -20.90
CA ALA A 236 14.80 -10.36 -21.83
C ALA A 236 13.88 -9.38 -21.07
N LEU A 237 13.10 -9.90 -20.12
CA LEU A 237 12.24 -9.07 -19.28
C LEU A 237 13.03 -8.10 -18.38
N GLU A 238 14.18 -8.51 -17.86
CA GLU A 238 15.06 -7.64 -17.08
C GLU A 238 15.54 -6.45 -17.92
N ASN A 239 16.01 -6.71 -19.16
CA ASN A 239 16.43 -5.67 -20.09
C ASN A 239 15.28 -4.69 -20.38
N VAL A 240 14.09 -5.23 -20.67
CA VAL A 240 12.86 -4.44 -20.88
C VAL A 240 12.56 -3.54 -19.68
N VAL A 241 12.63 -4.07 -18.45
CA VAL A 241 12.40 -3.30 -17.22
C VAL A 241 13.43 -2.17 -17.07
N ARG A 242 14.72 -2.46 -17.28
CA ARG A 242 15.79 -1.45 -17.15
C ARG A 242 15.62 -0.34 -18.18
N GLN A 243 15.35 -0.68 -19.44
CA GLN A 243 15.09 0.30 -20.49
C GLN A 243 13.82 1.14 -20.21
N ALA A 244 12.75 0.49 -19.73
CA ALA A 244 11.52 1.17 -19.35
C ALA A 244 11.72 2.16 -18.20
N ALA A 245 12.54 1.81 -17.20
CA ALA A 245 12.87 2.68 -16.08
C ALA A 245 13.61 3.94 -16.54
N VAL A 246 14.53 3.82 -17.50
CA VAL A 246 15.26 4.95 -18.11
C VAL A 246 14.35 5.83 -18.97
N ALA A 247 13.46 5.20 -19.75
CA ALA A 247 12.55 5.90 -20.65
C ALA A 247 11.42 6.65 -19.91
N ALA A 248 11.01 6.15 -18.75
CA ALA A 248 9.93 6.72 -17.96
C ALA A 248 10.30 8.12 -17.43
N HIS A 249 9.58 9.13 -17.91
CA HIS A 249 9.71 10.50 -17.44
C HIS A 249 8.34 11.19 -17.39
N CYS A 250 8.12 12.06 -16.41
CA CYS A 250 6.90 12.85 -16.26
C CYS A 250 7.26 14.35 -16.30
N PRO A 251 6.80 15.13 -17.31
CA PRO A 251 6.87 16.57 -17.22
C PRO A 251 5.96 17.04 -16.09
N ALA A 252 6.47 17.94 -15.26
CA ALA A 252 5.73 18.60 -14.20
C ALA A 252 5.74 20.11 -14.48
N LEU A 253 4.54 20.67 -14.56
CA LEU A 253 4.36 22.11 -14.78
C LEU A 253 4.86 22.88 -13.57
N PRO A 254 5.35 24.13 -13.75
CA PRO A 254 5.62 25.04 -12.65
C PRO A 254 4.41 25.20 -11.72
N LEU A 255 4.66 25.46 -10.45
CA LEU A 255 3.64 25.82 -9.46
C LEU A 255 3.04 27.21 -9.69
N ASP A 256 3.86 28.14 -10.17
CA ASP A 256 3.54 29.53 -10.49
C ASP A 256 4.58 30.08 -11.50
N GLU A 257 4.49 31.37 -11.84
CA GLU A 257 5.37 32.04 -12.81
C GLU A 257 6.84 32.13 -12.36
N SER A 258 7.11 32.02 -11.06
CA SER A 258 8.46 32.05 -10.48
C SER A 258 9.07 30.66 -10.28
N ASP A 259 8.30 29.59 -10.53
CA ASP A 259 8.76 28.20 -10.45
C ASP A 259 9.25 27.70 -11.81
N VAL A 260 10.01 26.61 -11.80
CA VAL A 260 10.61 26.01 -12.99
C VAL A 260 9.89 24.71 -13.40
N ALA A 261 9.80 24.49 -14.71
CA ALA A 261 9.33 23.22 -15.23
C ALA A 261 10.34 22.11 -14.89
N ARG A 262 9.85 20.94 -14.51
CA ARG A 262 10.70 19.80 -14.12
C ARG A 262 10.42 18.61 -15.02
N THR A 263 11.48 17.86 -15.37
CA THR A 263 11.34 16.53 -15.99
C THR A 263 11.67 15.46 -14.95
N LEU A 264 10.63 14.85 -14.39
CA LEU A 264 10.74 13.89 -13.31
C LEU A 264 11.09 12.50 -13.84
N ARG A 265 12.01 11.79 -13.17
CA ARG A 265 12.48 10.44 -13.52
C ARG A 265 12.65 9.58 -12.27
N PHE A 266 12.80 8.26 -12.42
CA PHE A 266 13.28 7.43 -11.31
C PHE A 266 14.76 7.74 -11.02
N GLY A 267 15.20 7.35 -9.82
CA GLY A 267 16.60 7.43 -9.44
C GLY A 267 17.47 6.50 -10.29
N ALA A 268 18.78 6.77 -10.31
CA ALA A 268 19.75 5.97 -11.08
C ALA A 268 19.81 4.50 -10.65
N GLN A 269 19.42 4.20 -9.40
CA GLN A 269 19.40 2.85 -8.87
C GLN A 269 18.06 2.17 -9.19
N THR A 270 18.08 1.25 -10.15
CA THR A 270 17.01 0.28 -10.41
C THR A 270 17.54 -1.12 -10.09
N ASP A 271 17.00 -1.73 -9.03
CA ASP A 271 17.33 -3.10 -8.64
C ASP A 271 16.33 -4.05 -9.29
N VAL A 272 16.83 -5.05 -10.01
CA VAL A 272 16.02 -6.07 -10.68
C VAL A 272 16.60 -7.40 -10.29
N ARG A 273 15.77 -8.24 -9.65
CA ARG A 273 16.14 -9.59 -9.23
C ARG A 273 15.22 -10.58 -9.91
N VAL A 274 15.81 -11.59 -10.54
CA VAL A 274 15.06 -12.71 -11.07
C VAL A 274 14.56 -13.54 -9.89
N VAL A 275 13.25 -13.58 -9.69
CA VAL A 275 12.63 -14.47 -8.71
C VAL A 275 12.39 -15.84 -9.34
N ARG A 276 12.11 -15.86 -10.65
CA ARG A 276 11.88 -17.10 -11.38
C ARG A 276 12.24 -16.96 -12.86
N ASP A 277 12.94 -17.96 -13.37
CA ASP A 277 13.13 -18.19 -14.80
C ASP A 277 12.73 -19.63 -15.16
N ARG A 278 12.37 -19.87 -16.43
CA ARG A 278 11.86 -21.17 -16.91
C ARG A 278 12.92 -22.29 -16.86
N SER A 279 14.20 -21.97 -16.67
CA SER A 279 15.32 -22.90 -16.87
C SER A 279 16.28 -23.05 -15.68
N VAL A 280 16.29 -22.16 -14.69
CA VAL A 280 17.16 -22.27 -13.49
C VAL A 280 16.50 -21.53 -12.32
N ALA A 281 16.47 -22.17 -11.14
CA ALA A 281 16.17 -21.46 -9.90
C ALA A 281 17.34 -20.50 -9.62
N GLY A 282 17.17 -19.22 -9.96
CA GLY A 282 18.17 -18.19 -9.67
C GLY A 282 18.41 -18.05 -8.16
N ASP A 283 19.62 -17.62 -7.81
CA ASP A 283 20.08 -17.49 -6.43
C ASP A 283 19.26 -16.51 -5.56
N GLU A 284 19.11 -16.94 -4.30
CA GLU A 284 18.93 -16.21 -3.02
C GLU A 284 17.59 -15.63 -2.55
N ILE A 285 16.49 -15.53 -3.33
CA ILE A 285 15.19 -15.08 -2.74
C ILE A 285 13.99 -15.93 -3.19
N THR A 286 13.32 -16.57 -2.23
CA THR A 286 12.10 -17.33 -2.51
C THR A 286 10.89 -16.40 -2.72
N ALA A 287 9.93 -16.86 -3.51
CA ALA A 287 8.69 -16.13 -3.76
C ALA A 287 7.91 -15.83 -2.46
N GLU A 288 7.93 -16.73 -1.48
CA GLU A 288 7.34 -16.53 -0.16
C GLU A 288 8.04 -15.41 0.62
N GLN A 289 9.37 -15.34 0.56
CA GLN A 289 10.14 -14.27 1.19
C GLN A 289 9.75 -12.92 0.59
N VAL A 290 9.58 -12.82 -0.74
CA VAL A 290 9.13 -11.57 -1.39
C VAL A 290 7.69 -11.23 -1.00
N ALA A 291 6.78 -12.20 -0.95
CA ALA A 291 5.40 -11.97 -0.54
C ALA A 291 5.31 -11.48 0.91
N ALA A 292 6.04 -12.11 1.82
CA ALA A 292 6.13 -11.71 3.22
C ALA A 292 6.78 -10.32 3.36
N TYR A 293 7.84 -10.06 2.60
CA TYR A 293 8.51 -8.76 2.52
C TYR A 293 7.51 -7.68 2.09
N LEU A 294 6.86 -7.81 0.93
CA LEU A 294 5.91 -6.82 0.43
C LEU A 294 4.69 -6.62 1.36
N ALA A 295 4.17 -7.69 1.94
CA ALA A 295 3.07 -7.62 2.91
C ALA A 295 3.46 -6.84 4.17
N LYS A 296 4.71 -6.97 4.65
CA LYS A 296 5.23 -6.17 5.77
C LYS A 296 5.17 -4.67 5.46
N TYR A 297 5.63 -4.24 4.28
CA TYR A 297 5.65 -2.82 3.92
C TYR A 297 4.28 -2.21 3.67
N SER A 298 3.31 -3.03 3.26
CA SER A 298 1.93 -2.60 3.06
C SER A 298 1.27 -1.99 4.32
N THR A 299 1.82 -2.27 5.51
CA THR A 299 1.32 -1.78 6.80
C THR A 299 2.12 -0.64 7.42
N LYS A 300 3.26 -0.25 6.84
CA LYS A 300 4.07 0.85 7.35
C LYS A 300 3.39 2.20 7.13
N SER A 301 3.49 3.09 8.12
CA SER A 301 3.06 4.48 8.03
C SER A 301 4.16 5.37 7.46
N ALA A 302 3.82 6.59 7.07
CA ALA A 302 4.76 7.59 6.57
C ALA A 302 5.48 8.36 7.70
N GLY A 303 5.35 7.96 8.97
CA GLY A 303 6.08 8.57 10.09
C GLY A 303 5.71 10.03 10.42
N VAL A 304 4.58 10.55 9.93
CA VAL A 304 4.12 11.94 10.17
C VAL A 304 3.10 12.01 11.33
N GLU A 305 2.95 10.95 12.12
CA GLU A 305 1.97 10.93 13.21
C GLU A 305 2.51 11.63 14.47
N PRO A 306 1.67 12.37 15.22
CA PRO A 306 2.10 13.20 16.36
C PRO A 306 2.94 12.48 17.44
N GLY A 307 2.82 11.16 17.57
CA GLY A 307 3.57 10.36 18.55
C GLY A 307 4.95 9.87 18.11
N HIS A 308 5.28 9.95 16.81
CA HIS A 308 6.54 9.42 16.25
C HIS A 308 7.06 10.30 15.09
N ALA A 309 6.75 11.60 15.12
CA ALA A 309 7.01 12.50 14.01
C ALA A 309 8.51 12.83 13.90
N LEU A 310 9.17 12.32 12.86
CA LEU A 310 10.54 12.72 12.56
C LEU A 310 10.57 14.16 12.04
N PRO A 311 11.45 15.05 12.55
CA PRO A 311 11.43 16.47 12.21
C PRO A 311 11.50 16.77 10.70
N HIS A 312 12.27 16.00 9.93
CA HIS A 312 12.35 16.19 8.47
C HIS A 312 11.09 15.75 7.74
N LEU A 313 10.32 14.81 8.27
CA LEU A 313 9.05 14.38 7.69
C LEU A 313 7.94 15.39 7.98
N VAL A 314 7.94 16.00 9.17
CA VAL A 314 7.06 17.14 9.49
C VAL A 314 7.32 18.28 8.52
N TRP A 315 8.59 18.63 8.32
CA TRP A 315 8.98 19.67 7.39
C TRP A 315 8.60 19.36 5.93
N LEU A 316 8.75 18.12 5.47
CA LEU A 316 8.29 17.72 4.14
C LEU A 316 6.76 17.83 4.00
N SER A 317 6.03 17.51 5.07
CA SER A 317 4.57 17.71 5.15
C SER A 317 4.19 19.18 5.11
N GLU A 318 4.90 20.05 5.84
CA GLU A 318 4.71 21.50 5.80
C GLU A 318 5.01 22.06 4.41
N SER A 319 6.08 21.59 3.78
CA SER A 319 6.45 21.96 2.41
C SER A 319 5.34 21.63 1.41
N CYS A 320 4.67 20.47 1.56
CA CYS A 320 3.49 20.15 0.74
C CYS A 320 2.37 21.20 0.88
N ARG A 321 2.12 21.69 2.11
CA ARG A 321 1.09 22.73 2.34
C ARG A 321 1.54 24.08 1.81
N ALA A 322 2.81 24.44 2.00
CA ALA A 322 3.40 25.69 1.52
C ALA A 322 3.34 25.78 -0.01
N LEU A 323 3.76 24.74 -0.72
CA LEU A 323 3.70 24.70 -2.19
C LEU A 323 2.25 24.73 -2.70
N ALA A 324 1.32 24.05 -2.03
CA ALA A 324 -0.10 24.12 -2.38
C ALA A 324 -0.68 25.52 -2.17
N ALA A 325 -0.30 26.21 -1.10
CA ALA A 325 -0.74 27.58 -0.83
C ALA A 325 -0.15 28.56 -1.84
N ARG A 326 1.14 28.41 -2.17
CA ARG A 326 1.86 29.17 -3.20
C ARG A 326 1.21 29.01 -4.58
N ALA A 327 0.91 27.78 -4.98
CA ALA A 327 0.19 27.45 -6.20
C ALA A 327 -1.20 28.12 -6.33
N LEU A 328 -1.83 28.49 -5.21
CA LEU A 328 -3.14 29.13 -5.17
C LEU A 328 -3.06 30.57 -4.60
N ALA A 329 -1.86 31.16 -4.59
CA ALA A 329 -1.64 32.51 -4.12
C ALA A 329 -2.40 33.53 -4.99
N GLY A 330 -2.79 34.66 -4.41
CA GLY A 330 -3.56 35.69 -5.13
C GLY A 330 -5.03 35.35 -5.38
N CYS A 331 -5.51 34.15 -5.06
CA CYS A 331 -6.91 33.79 -5.22
C CYS A 331 -7.81 34.67 -4.30
N PRO A 332 -8.79 35.43 -4.84
CA PRO A 332 -9.64 36.32 -4.06
C PRO A 332 -10.53 35.58 -3.05
N PHE A 333 -10.81 34.29 -3.29
CA PHE A 333 -11.60 33.45 -2.40
C PHE A 333 -10.79 32.85 -1.25
N GLY A 334 -9.49 33.14 -1.14
CA GLY A 334 -8.63 32.59 -0.08
C GLY A 334 -8.41 31.08 -0.16
N CYS A 335 -8.45 30.50 -1.36
CA CYS A 335 -8.25 29.06 -1.59
C CYS A 335 -6.93 28.53 -1.00
N GLY A 336 -5.85 29.31 -1.08
CA GLY A 336 -4.55 28.98 -0.49
C GLY A 336 -4.58 28.74 1.02
N LYS A 337 -5.50 29.35 1.77
CA LYS A 337 -5.66 29.14 3.22
C LYS A 337 -6.33 27.81 3.57
N ARG A 338 -6.99 27.17 2.59
CA ARG A 338 -7.77 25.93 2.77
C ARG A 338 -7.07 24.68 2.26
N VAL A 339 -5.86 24.80 1.70
CA VAL A 339 -5.14 23.68 1.07
C VAL A 339 -4.83 22.52 2.02
N GLY A 340 -4.76 22.79 3.33
CA GLY A 340 -4.56 21.78 4.36
C GLY A 340 -5.83 21.05 4.79
N ASP A 341 -7.01 21.50 4.36
CA ASP A 341 -8.28 20.90 4.74
C ASP A 341 -8.41 19.49 4.14
N ARG A 342 -9.08 18.58 4.87
CA ARG A 342 -9.35 17.22 4.37
C ARG A 342 -10.21 17.23 3.09
N ARG A 343 -11.07 18.24 2.97
CA ARG A 343 -11.93 18.54 1.81
C ARG A 343 -11.83 20.05 1.51
N PRO A 344 -10.78 20.49 0.81
CA PRO A 344 -10.60 21.90 0.52
C PRO A 344 -11.73 22.39 -0.40
N ARG A 345 -12.42 23.46 -0.01
CA ARG A 345 -13.40 24.13 -0.87
C ARG A 345 -12.68 25.13 -1.76
N LEU A 346 -12.44 24.75 -3.01
CA LEU A 346 -11.72 25.54 -4.00
C LEU A 346 -12.71 26.19 -4.97
N CYS A 347 -12.37 27.38 -5.48
CA CYS A 347 -13.09 27.97 -6.62
C CYS A 347 -12.78 27.19 -7.92
N GLY A 348 -13.55 27.42 -8.98
CA GLY A 348 -13.42 26.72 -10.26
C GLY A 348 -12.01 26.77 -10.84
N ASP A 349 -11.40 27.96 -10.88
CA ASP A 349 -10.05 28.15 -11.44
C ASP A 349 -8.99 27.39 -10.62
N CYS A 350 -9.01 27.55 -9.30
CA CYS A 350 -8.08 26.85 -8.41
C CYS A 350 -8.27 25.34 -8.44
N ALA A 351 -9.48 24.83 -8.66
CA ALA A 351 -9.73 23.39 -8.74
C ALA A 351 -9.04 22.76 -9.98
N GLY A 352 -8.83 23.52 -11.04
CA GLY A 352 -8.10 23.09 -12.24
C GLY A 352 -6.58 23.06 -12.08
N HIS A 353 -6.03 23.69 -11.03
CA HIS A 353 -4.58 23.77 -10.85
C HIS A 353 -3.96 22.38 -10.55
N PRO A 354 -2.85 21.98 -11.21
CA PRO A 354 -2.26 20.63 -11.05
C PRO A 354 -1.88 20.26 -9.61
N TYR A 355 -1.63 21.26 -8.77
CA TYR A 355 -1.19 21.11 -7.38
C TYR A 355 -2.23 21.53 -6.34
N ALA A 356 -3.48 21.81 -6.75
CA ALA A 356 -4.53 22.31 -5.87
C ALA A 356 -4.82 21.41 -4.67
N LEU A 357 -4.64 20.10 -4.85
CA LEU A 357 -4.87 19.09 -3.82
C LEU A 357 -3.58 18.64 -3.12
N LEU A 358 -2.41 19.22 -3.42
CA LEU A 358 -1.13 18.80 -2.83
C LEU A 358 -1.15 18.89 -1.29
N GLY A 359 -1.68 19.98 -0.74
CA GLY A 359 -1.80 20.19 0.70
C GLY A 359 -2.69 19.15 1.40
N ARG A 360 -3.74 18.66 0.73
CA ARG A 360 -4.61 17.58 1.23
C ARG A 360 -3.84 16.29 1.48
N TRP A 361 -2.79 16.06 0.70
CA TRP A 361 -1.93 14.87 0.79
C TRP A 361 -0.65 15.12 1.62
N ALA A 362 -0.55 16.24 2.33
CA ALA A 362 0.60 16.59 3.16
C ALA A 362 0.90 15.55 4.25
N SER A 363 -0.13 14.92 4.86
CA SER A 363 0.07 13.85 5.86
C SER A 363 0.63 12.56 5.25
N MET A 364 0.67 12.49 3.93
CA MET A 364 1.26 11.42 3.12
C MET A 364 2.46 11.93 2.33
N LEU A 365 3.07 13.04 2.79
CA LEU A 365 4.27 13.64 2.22
C LEU A 365 4.11 13.99 0.73
N GLY A 366 2.88 14.27 0.28
CA GLY A 366 2.56 14.58 -1.11
C GLY A 366 2.27 13.35 -1.98
N PHE A 367 2.44 12.11 -1.48
CA PHE A 367 2.09 10.92 -2.25
C PHE A 367 0.57 10.71 -2.31
N ARG A 368 -0.02 10.90 -3.49
CA ARG A 368 -1.46 10.75 -3.76
C ARG A 368 -1.89 9.37 -4.28
N GLY A 369 -0.97 8.41 -4.31
CA GLY A 369 -1.20 7.08 -4.88
C GLY A 369 -1.71 6.06 -3.87
N HIS A 370 -2.12 4.90 -4.38
CA HIS A 370 -2.36 3.72 -3.55
C HIS A 370 -1.03 3.08 -3.13
N PHE A 371 -0.94 2.66 -1.86
CA PHE A 371 0.23 1.95 -1.33
C PHE A 371 0.45 0.58 -1.92
N SER A 372 -0.62 -0.11 -2.32
CA SER A 372 -0.52 -1.41 -2.98
C SER A 372 -1.53 -1.46 -4.11
N THR A 373 -1.09 -1.90 -5.28
CA THR A 373 -1.93 -2.08 -6.47
C THR A 373 -1.46 -3.28 -7.24
N LYS A 374 -2.37 -3.96 -7.93
CA LYS A 374 -2.02 -5.02 -8.88
C LYS A 374 -2.71 -4.79 -10.22
N SER A 375 -2.20 -5.41 -11.27
CA SER A 375 -2.94 -5.58 -12.51
C SER A 375 -4.17 -6.49 -12.28
N ARG A 376 -5.12 -6.40 -13.20
CA ARG A 376 -6.43 -7.05 -13.06
C ARG A 376 -6.30 -8.56 -12.86
N HIS A 377 -5.40 -9.20 -13.59
CA HIS A 377 -5.31 -10.65 -13.69
C HIS A 377 -4.09 -11.26 -12.96
N TYR A 378 -3.33 -10.44 -12.23
CA TYR A 378 -2.18 -10.93 -11.46
C TYR A 378 -2.56 -12.00 -10.42
N SER A 379 -3.66 -11.77 -9.69
CA SER A 379 -4.06 -12.59 -8.54
C SER A 379 -5.51 -12.35 -8.08
N VAL A 380 -5.92 -13.03 -6.99
CA VAL A 380 -7.19 -12.83 -6.28
C VAL A 380 -7.39 -11.38 -5.82
N THR A 381 -8.65 -10.95 -5.62
CA THR A 381 -8.96 -9.59 -5.16
C THR A 381 -9.18 -9.52 -3.65
N LEU A 382 -8.89 -8.35 -3.04
CA LEU A 382 -9.26 -8.08 -1.65
C LEU A 382 -10.77 -8.21 -1.41
N GLY A 383 -11.60 -7.91 -2.42
CA GLY A 383 -13.05 -8.11 -2.35
C GLY A 383 -13.41 -9.59 -2.23
N ALA A 384 -12.81 -10.45 -3.05
CA ALA A 384 -13.01 -11.90 -2.98
C ALA A 384 -12.55 -12.47 -1.62
N LEU A 385 -11.37 -12.07 -1.12
CA LEU A 385 -10.89 -12.49 0.21
C LEU A 385 -11.83 -12.07 1.34
N ARG A 386 -12.40 -10.86 1.29
CA ARG A 386 -13.38 -10.38 2.27
C ARG A 386 -14.70 -11.15 2.19
N ARG A 387 -15.17 -11.48 0.99
CA ARG A 387 -16.36 -12.32 0.79
C ARG A 387 -16.14 -13.74 1.31
N ALA A 388 -15.02 -14.37 0.95
CA ALA A 388 -14.62 -15.68 1.45
C ALA A 388 -14.58 -15.70 2.98
N ARG A 389 -13.99 -14.68 3.62
CA ARG A 389 -13.99 -14.59 5.09
C ARG A 389 -15.39 -14.48 5.69
N ARG A 390 -16.29 -13.68 5.08
CA ARG A 390 -17.68 -13.55 5.54
C ARG A 390 -18.42 -14.89 5.42
N ARG A 391 -18.30 -15.57 4.29
CA ARG A 391 -18.89 -16.90 4.07
C ARG A 391 -18.38 -17.91 5.09
N PHE A 392 -17.05 -17.93 5.31
CA PHE A 392 -16.43 -18.78 6.33
C PHE A 392 -16.98 -18.51 7.74
N GLN A 393 -17.20 -17.24 8.10
CA GLN A 393 -17.80 -16.91 9.41
C GLN A 393 -19.21 -17.50 9.56
N GLY A 394 -20.05 -17.39 8.54
CA GLY A 394 -21.40 -18.00 8.56
C GLY A 394 -21.34 -19.52 8.66
N MET A 395 -20.55 -20.16 7.78
CA MET A 395 -20.36 -21.61 7.78
C MET A 395 -19.79 -22.12 9.10
N ALA A 396 -18.85 -21.40 9.72
CA ALA A 396 -18.25 -21.80 10.98
C ALA A 396 -19.24 -21.70 12.16
N VAL A 397 -20.20 -20.76 12.12
CA VAL A 397 -21.28 -20.69 13.12
C VAL A 397 -22.23 -21.87 12.95
N GLU A 398 -22.67 -22.15 11.72
CA GLU A 398 -23.55 -23.28 11.40
C GLU A 398 -22.91 -24.64 11.74
N ALA A 399 -21.63 -24.81 11.42
CA ALA A 399 -20.88 -26.02 11.75
C ALA A 399 -20.78 -26.23 13.27
N ARG A 400 -20.53 -25.15 14.04
CA ARG A 400 -20.53 -25.22 15.51
C ARG A 400 -21.90 -25.55 16.08
N SER A 401 -22.98 -24.97 15.55
CA SER A 401 -24.33 -25.23 16.05
C SER A 401 -24.79 -26.65 15.73
N ARG A 402 -24.31 -27.24 14.63
CA ARG A 402 -24.60 -28.63 14.24
C ARG A 402 -23.57 -29.65 14.72
N ALA A 403 -22.54 -29.22 15.45
CA ALA A 403 -21.39 -30.03 15.85
C ALA A 403 -20.73 -30.80 14.68
N THR A 404 -20.68 -30.20 13.49
CA THR A 404 -20.07 -30.79 12.30
C THR A 404 -18.68 -30.19 12.02
N ALA A 405 -17.79 -31.01 11.46
CA ALA A 405 -16.51 -30.54 10.97
C ALA A 405 -16.65 -29.93 9.57
N LEU A 406 -15.91 -28.84 9.31
CA LEU A 406 -15.74 -28.32 7.95
C LEU A 406 -14.56 -29.04 7.31
N ASP A 407 -14.78 -29.73 6.19
CA ASP A 407 -13.68 -30.29 5.39
C ASP A 407 -12.86 -29.18 4.76
N ALA A 408 -11.58 -29.09 5.14
CA ALA A 408 -10.65 -28.09 4.64
C ALA A 408 -10.35 -28.22 3.14
N ARG A 409 -10.48 -29.42 2.56
CA ARG A 409 -10.15 -29.68 1.14
C ARG A 409 -11.14 -29.01 0.19
N GLU A 410 -12.43 -29.12 0.48
CA GLU A 410 -13.51 -28.50 -0.31
C GLU A 410 -13.76 -27.05 0.07
N LEU A 411 -13.28 -26.63 1.25
CA LEU A 411 -13.59 -25.31 1.80
C LEU A 411 -13.10 -24.18 0.90
N GLU A 412 -11.89 -24.28 0.34
CA GLU A 412 -11.38 -23.22 -0.53
C GLU A 412 -12.28 -23.03 -1.76
N GLU A 413 -12.60 -24.12 -2.47
CA GLU A 413 -13.45 -24.08 -3.66
C GLU A 413 -14.83 -23.49 -3.34
N ARG A 414 -15.46 -23.96 -2.25
CA ARG A 414 -16.77 -23.44 -1.79
C ARG A 414 -16.73 -21.96 -1.42
N LEU A 415 -15.66 -21.52 -0.74
CA LEU A 415 -15.52 -20.11 -0.33
C LEU A 415 -15.28 -19.20 -1.54
N MET A 416 -14.57 -19.70 -2.55
CA MET A 416 -14.17 -18.94 -3.73
C MET A 416 -15.17 -19.03 -4.90
N ALA A 417 -16.12 -19.96 -4.86
CA ALA A 417 -17.16 -20.11 -5.88
C ALA A 417 -17.96 -18.82 -6.10
N GLU A 418 -18.24 -18.49 -7.36
CA GLU A 418 -19.17 -17.42 -7.72
C GLU A 418 -20.61 -17.91 -7.54
N ALA A 419 -21.13 -17.84 -6.32
CA ALA A 419 -22.56 -17.98 -6.10
C ALA A 419 -23.27 -16.72 -6.61
N ALA A 420 -24.34 -16.92 -7.39
CA ALA A 420 -25.26 -15.84 -7.74
C ALA A 420 -25.73 -15.17 -6.44
N GLU A 421 -25.55 -13.85 -6.33
CA GLU A 421 -26.13 -13.10 -5.22
C GLU A 421 -27.65 -13.17 -5.39
N THR A 422 -28.31 -14.03 -4.63
CA THR A 422 -29.77 -14.20 -4.63
C THR A 422 -30.46 -13.17 -3.74
N THR A 423 -29.69 -12.38 -3.01
CA THR A 423 -30.20 -11.40 -2.05
C THR A 423 -29.54 -10.03 -2.25
N LEU A 424 -30.30 -8.97 -2.05
CA LEU A 424 -29.87 -7.58 -2.05
C LEU A 424 -29.94 -7.03 -0.64
N VAL A 425 -28.83 -6.46 -0.14
CA VAL A 425 -28.82 -5.79 1.17
C VAL A 425 -28.96 -4.28 0.98
N ILE A 426 -30.08 -3.72 1.43
CA ILE A 426 -30.36 -2.29 1.41
C ILE A 426 -30.12 -1.74 2.82
N GLY A 427 -29.23 -0.76 2.97
CA GLY A 427 -28.86 -0.22 4.27
C GLY A 427 -28.97 1.30 4.35
N SER A 428 -29.50 1.80 5.46
CA SER A 428 -29.47 3.23 5.83
C SER A 428 -28.61 3.38 7.06
N TRP A 429 -27.48 4.09 6.92
CA TRP A 429 -26.44 4.20 7.94
C TRP A 429 -26.00 5.65 8.13
N VAL A 430 -25.93 6.09 9.39
CA VAL A 430 -25.40 7.38 9.81
C VAL A 430 -24.11 7.16 10.60
N TYR A 431 -23.10 7.97 10.31
CA TYR A 431 -21.84 7.98 11.06
C TYR A 431 -22.06 8.62 12.43
N ASP A 432 -21.83 7.84 13.49
CA ASP A 432 -21.90 8.32 14.88
C ASP A 432 -20.53 8.81 15.36
N GLY A 433 -19.47 8.07 15.04
CA GLY A 433 -18.13 8.41 15.49
C GLY A 433 -17.08 7.35 15.20
N SER A 434 -15.86 7.60 15.65
CA SER A 434 -14.75 6.64 15.60
C SER A 434 -14.20 6.40 16.99
N GLY A 435 -13.70 5.20 17.24
CA GLY A 435 -13.12 4.81 18.52
C GLY A 435 -14.15 4.33 19.54
N TRP A 436 -13.61 3.88 20.67
CA TRP A 436 -14.39 3.43 21.82
C TRP A 436 -14.92 4.65 22.59
N PRO A 437 -16.20 4.65 23.00
CA PRO A 437 -16.85 5.84 23.54
C PRO A 437 -16.31 6.24 24.92
N ARG A 438 -15.79 5.28 25.70
CA ARG A 438 -15.26 5.51 27.06
C ARG A 438 -13.77 5.17 27.12
N ALA A 439 -13.03 5.90 27.95
CA ALA A 439 -11.61 5.65 28.18
C ALA A 439 -11.36 4.22 28.73
N GLY A 440 -12.23 3.71 29.61
CA GLY A 440 -12.16 2.33 30.10
C GLY A 440 -12.34 1.28 28.99
N ASP A 441 -13.30 1.50 28.08
CA ASP A 441 -13.52 0.60 26.93
C ASP A 441 -12.29 0.59 26.01
N LYS A 442 -11.67 1.75 25.79
CA LYS A 442 -10.43 1.89 25.03
C LYS A 442 -9.27 1.14 25.69
N ALA A 443 -9.08 1.29 27.00
CA ALA A 443 -8.03 0.60 27.74
C ALA A 443 -8.18 -0.93 27.67
N LEU A 444 -9.42 -1.43 27.77
CA LEU A 444 -9.71 -2.86 27.62
C LEU A 444 -9.49 -3.34 26.18
N ALA A 445 -9.86 -2.54 25.18
CA ALA A 445 -9.58 -2.85 23.78
C ALA A 445 -8.08 -2.95 23.50
N ASP A 446 -7.29 -2.04 24.06
CA ASP A 446 -5.82 -2.06 23.96
C ASP A 446 -5.23 -3.31 24.60
N ALA A 447 -5.69 -3.65 25.80
CA ALA A 447 -5.26 -4.86 26.52
C ALA A 447 -5.63 -6.14 25.74
N ALA A 448 -6.87 -6.25 25.25
CA ALA A 448 -7.34 -7.38 24.45
C ALA A 448 -6.53 -7.52 23.16
N ALA A 449 -6.30 -6.42 22.44
CA ALA A 449 -5.48 -6.40 21.24
C ALA A 449 -4.02 -6.81 21.54
N SER A 450 -3.45 -6.34 22.65
CA SER A 450 -2.10 -6.70 23.08
C SER A 450 -1.98 -8.19 23.41
N ARG A 451 -2.91 -8.72 24.19
CA ARG A 451 -2.95 -10.15 24.56
C ARG A 451 -3.14 -11.04 23.34
N ALA A 452 -4.05 -10.68 22.43
CA ALA A 452 -4.26 -11.41 21.18
C ALA A 452 -2.98 -11.44 20.31
N ARG A 453 -2.20 -10.35 20.29
CA ARG A 453 -0.90 -10.33 19.62
C ARG A 453 0.12 -11.23 20.29
N ALA A 454 0.24 -11.16 21.62
CA ALA A 454 1.16 -11.99 22.39
C ALA A 454 0.86 -13.47 22.20
N TYR A 455 -0.40 -13.87 22.32
CA TYR A 455 -0.84 -15.25 22.10
C TYR A 455 -0.54 -15.74 20.68
N ALA A 456 -0.76 -14.90 19.67
CA ALA A 456 -0.47 -15.26 18.29
C ALA A 456 1.04 -15.37 17.99
N ARG A 457 1.91 -14.62 18.69
CA ARG A 457 3.37 -14.79 18.61
C ARG A 457 3.81 -16.08 19.28
N TRP A 458 3.34 -16.31 20.50
CA TRP A 458 3.57 -17.56 21.22
C TRP A 458 3.15 -18.77 20.36
N ARG A 459 1.95 -18.76 19.76
CA ARG A 459 1.50 -19.82 18.86
C ARG A 459 2.37 -20.01 17.61
N ALA A 460 3.03 -18.96 17.12
CA ALA A 460 3.94 -19.07 15.99
C ALA A 460 5.27 -19.69 16.42
N GLU A 461 5.81 -19.24 17.55
CA GLU A 461 7.03 -19.77 18.17
C GLU A 461 6.87 -21.28 18.46
N GLN A 462 5.72 -21.70 18.99
CA GLN A 462 5.44 -23.12 19.27
C GLN A 462 5.43 -23.99 18.00
N ARG A 463 5.00 -23.45 16.85
CA ARG A 463 5.01 -24.19 15.57
C ARG A 463 6.41 -24.34 14.99
N THR A 464 7.32 -23.41 15.29
CA THR A 464 8.70 -23.45 14.84
C THR A 464 9.58 -24.35 15.70
N THR A 465 9.16 -24.68 16.93
CA THR A 465 9.92 -25.50 17.89
C THR A 465 9.51 -26.97 17.94
N GLN A 466 8.43 -27.37 17.26
CA GLN A 466 8.09 -28.78 17.06
C GLN A 466 8.70 -29.27 15.74
N PRO A 467 9.59 -30.28 15.74
CA PRO A 467 9.93 -30.99 14.52
C PRO A 467 8.66 -31.66 13.98
N ALA A 468 8.55 -31.71 12.65
CA ALA A 468 7.43 -32.32 11.93
C ALA A 468 7.23 -33.80 12.29
#